data_AF-A0A4V2P8Y5-F1
#
_entry.id   AF-A0A4V2P8Y5-F1
#
_cell.length_a   1.000
_cell.length_b   1.000
_cell.length_c   1.000
_cell.angle_alpha   90.00
_cell.angle_beta   90.00
_cell.angle_gamma   90.00
#
_symmetry.space_group_name_H-M   'P 1'
#
loop_
_entity.id
_entity.type
_entity.pdbx_description
1 polymer ?
#
loop_
_entity_poly.entity_id
_entity_poly.type
_entity_poly.pdbx_seq_one_letter_code
_entity_poly.pdbx_strand_id
1 'polypeptide(L)'
;MKKRSLILSVSLLLLSSAFSLKAAQDSAEINISTSVDEYLNFIGSAAGASKYFTADEIQPTGSSTSGPRLSLGTLGLESNHPGDCDIAFSAKNNFRLRHTVSNERLTHFRLLWKGEGMSGNPLRTNKLTLPCNSSLSTINFQAVAYFNPNPQAGVYQDIVTVTVTTQ
;
A
#
# COMPACT_ATOMS: atom_id res chain seq x y z
N MET A 1 84.13 47.94 61.56
CA MET A 1 83.03 48.70 60.91
C MET A 1 82.33 47.78 59.91
N LYS A 2 81.03 47.50 60.12
CA LYS A 2 80.21 46.52 59.38
C LYS A 2 79.48 47.17 58.18
N LYS A 3 79.18 46.30 57.22
CA LYS A 3 78.66 46.44 55.84
C LYS A 3 77.17 46.86 55.75
N ARG A 4 76.82 47.50 54.61
CA ARG A 4 75.68 47.28 53.65
C ARG A 4 74.26 47.05 54.22
N SER A 5 73.12 47.33 53.58
CA SER A 5 72.61 48.01 52.37
C SER A 5 71.11 47.62 52.32
N LEU A 6 70.22 48.56 52.00
CA LEU A 6 68.85 48.48 51.40
C LEU A 6 67.88 47.29 51.66
N ILE A 7 66.56 47.60 51.71
CA ILE A 7 65.40 46.99 50.97
C ILE A 7 64.10 47.42 51.71
N LEU A 8 63.27 48.31 51.14
CA LEU A 8 62.05 48.07 50.35
C LEU A 8 60.95 47.25 51.07
N SER A 9 59.90 47.94 51.52
CA SER A 9 58.67 47.30 52.06
C SER A 9 57.54 47.45 51.03
N VAL A 10 57.17 46.33 50.41
CA VAL A 10 56.07 46.20 49.45
C VAL A 10 54.77 46.01 50.23
N SER A 11 53.79 46.88 49.99
CA SER A 11 52.45 46.81 50.56
C SER A 11 51.69 45.60 50.03
N LEU A 12 51.11 44.85 50.97
CA LEU A 12 50.40 43.59 50.81
C LEU A 12 49.05 43.80 50.09
N LEU A 13 48.77 42.96 49.09
CA LEU A 13 47.53 42.92 48.31
C LEU A 13 46.30 42.70 49.22
N LEU A 14 45.30 43.56 49.03
CA LEU A 14 43.93 43.39 49.53
C LEU A 14 43.32 42.12 48.90
N LEU A 15 43.01 41.13 49.75
CA LEU A 15 42.15 40.01 49.41
C LEU A 15 40.72 40.52 49.16
N SER A 16 40.34 40.70 47.89
CA SER A 16 38.94 40.73 47.49
C SER A 16 38.46 39.31 47.21
N SER A 17 37.93 38.65 48.25
CA SER A 17 37.15 37.42 48.10
C SER A 17 35.86 37.74 47.35
N ALA A 18 35.89 37.58 46.02
CA ALA A 18 34.70 37.51 45.21
C ALA A 18 33.94 36.22 45.55
N PHE A 19 32.95 36.34 46.45
CA PHE A 19 31.96 35.29 46.65
C PHE A 19 31.08 35.21 45.40
N SER A 20 31.47 34.38 44.44
CA SER A 20 30.60 34.00 43.33
C SER A 20 29.48 33.10 43.86
N LEU A 21 28.34 33.70 44.22
CA LEU A 21 27.08 33.00 44.44
C LEU A 21 26.66 32.33 43.13
N LYS A 22 27.08 31.08 42.89
CA LYS A 22 26.54 30.26 41.81
C LYS A 22 25.13 29.84 42.22
N ALA A 23 24.11 30.34 41.53
CA ALA A 23 22.76 29.81 41.65
C ALA A 23 22.79 28.32 41.26
N ALA A 24 22.37 27.45 42.19
CA ALA A 24 22.19 26.04 41.88
C ALA A 24 21.02 25.93 40.90
N GLN A 25 21.31 25.40 39.72
CA GLN A 25 20.33 25.16 38.68
C GLN A 25 20.15 23.65 38.58
N ASP A 26 18.90 23.20 38.73
CA ASP A 26 18.51 21.81 38.53
C ASP A 26 17.57 21.77 37.32
N SER A 27 17.77 20.78 36.46
CA SER A 27 16.96 20.59 35.27
C SER A 27 16.64 19.12 35.11
N ALA A 28 15.35 18.82 34.97
CA ALA A 28 14.85 17.50 34.64
C ALA A 28 14.29 17.51 33.22
N GLU A 29 14.65 16.48 32.43
CA GLU A 29 14.07 16.23 31.12
C GLU A 29 12.95 15.20 31.28
N ILE A 30 11.73 15.57 30.84
CA ILE A 30 10.59 14.67 30.82
C ILE A 30 10.38 14.25 29.37
N ASN A 31 10.57 12.97 29.09
CA ASN A 31 10.39 12.42 27.75
C ASN A 31 9.00 11.78 27.65
N ILE A 32 8.17 12.27 26.74
CA ILE A 32 6.82 11.78 26.49
C ILE A 32 6.81 11.22 25.06
N SER A 33 6.52 9.94 24.91
CA SER A 33 6.44 9.26 23.61
C SER A 33 5.12 8.50 23.43
N THR A 34 4.73 8.31 22.17
CA THR A 34 3.60 7.47 21.74
C THR A 34 4.02 6.66 20.53
N SER A 35 3.38 5.52 20.30
CA SER A 35 3.45 4.77 19.04
C SER A 35 2.10 4.85 18.32
N VAL A 36 2.13 4.75 16.99
CA VAL A 36 0.93 4.58 16.15
C VAL A 36 1.13 3.27 15.39
N ASP A 37 0.12 2.39 15.40
CA ASP A 37 0.19 1.12 14.70
C ASP A 37 0.17 1.33 13.18
N GLU A 38 0.94 0.53 12.46
CA GLU A 38 0.94 0.51 10.99
C GLU A 38 -0.41 -0.03 10.48
N TYR A 39 -0.95 0.60 9.44
CA TYR A 39 -2.14 0.11 8.74
C TYR A 39 -1.99 0.23 7.23
N LEU A 40 -2.68 -0.67 6.54
CA LEU A 40 -2.79 -0.68 5.08
C LEU A 40 -4.16 -1.24 4.70
N ASN A 41 -4.96 -0.45 4.01
CA ASN A 41 -6.31 -0.81 3.62
C ASN A 41 -6.53 -0.62 2.11
N PHE A 42 -7.27 -1.54 1.51
CA PHE A 42 -7.93 -1.25 0.24
C PHE A 42 -9.09 -0.29 0.49
N ILE A 43 -9.21 0.73 -0.36
CA ILE A 43 -10.33 1.67 -0.36
C ILE A 43 -11.12 1.56 -1.68
N GLY A 44 -12.39 1.97 -1.63
CA GLY A 44 -13.27 2.00 -2.81
C GLY A 44 -14.35 0.91 -2.81
N SER A 45 -15.20 0.94 -3.83
CA SER A 45 -16.40 0.10 -3.89
C SER A 45 -16.18 -1.32 -4.40
N ALA A 46 -15.00 -1.63 -4.94
CA ALA A 46 -14.63 -2.98 -5.36
C ALA A 46 -14.01 -3.81 -4.23
N ALA A 47 -13.50 -3.17 -3.17
CA ALA A 47 -12.89 -3.85 -2.04
C ALA A 47 -13.94 -4.70 -1.29
N GLY A 48 -13.73 -6.02 -1.24
CA GLY A 48 -14.64 -6.97 -0.58
C GLY A 48 -16.01 -7.13 -1.26
N ALA A 49 -16.23 -6.53 -2.44
CA ALA A 49 -17.51 -6.58 -3.12
C ALA A 49 -17.69 -7.86 -3.94
N SER A 50 -18.95 -8.31 -4.06
CA SER A 50 -19.36 -9.29 -5.05
C SER A 50 -20.09 -8.59 -6.20
N LYS A 51 -19.73 -8.94 -7.44
CA LYS A 51 -20.40 -8.45 -8.64
C LYS A 51 -20.90 -9.62 -9.45
N TYR A 52 -22.13 -9.48 -9.95
CA TYR A 52 -22.78 -10.46 -10.80
C TYR A 52 -23.04 -9.83 -12.16
N PHE A 53 -22.75 -10.58 -13.22
CA PHE A 53 -23.07 -10.24 -14.59
C PHE A 53 -23.78 -11.43 -15.24
N THR A 54 -24.74 -11.15 -16.10
CA THR A 54 -25.38 -12.15 -16.95
C THR A 54 -24.44 -12.58 -18.08
N ALA A 55 -24.73 -13.73 -18.69
CA ALA A 55 -23.95 -14.22 -19.84
C ALA A 55 -23.98 -13.22 -21.01
N ASP A 56 -25.14 -12.63 -21.29
CA ASP A 56 -25.34 -11.67 -22.39
C ASP A 56 -24.54 -10.38 -22.18
N GLU A 57 -24.40 -9.92 -20.93
CA GLU A 57 -23.61 -8.74 -20.59
C GLU A 57 -22.11 -8.93 -20.82
N ILE A 58 -21.60 -10.17 -20.72
CA ILE A 58 -20.17 -10.46 -20.81
C ILE A 58 -19.76 -11.08 -22.15
N GLN A 59 -20.73 -11.55 -22.94
CA GLN A 59 -20.47 -12.26 -24.19
C GLN A 59 -19.77 -11.34 -25.21
N PRO A 60 -18.73 -11.82 -25.93
CA PRO A 60 -18.19 -11.11 -27.09
C PRO A 60 -19.26 -10.91 -28.17
N THR A 61 -19.44 -9.67 -28.60
CA THR A 61 -20.36 -9.31 -29.69
C THR A 61 -19.61 -9.08 -31.00
N GLY A 62 -20.18 -9.52 -32.12
CA GLY A 62 -19.60 -9.34 -33.46
C GLY A 62 -18.39 -10.24 -33.73
N SER A 63 -17.39 -9.72 -34.44
CA SER A 63 -16.14 -10.45 -34.76
C SER A 63 -15.08 -10.37 -33.66
N SER A 64 -15.37 -9.71 -32.54
CA SER A 64 -14.44 -9.57 -31.42
C SER A 64 -14.28 -10.88 -30.64
N THR A 65 -13.07 -11.19 -30.22
CA THR A 65 -12.77 -12.27 -29.27
C THR A 65 -12.81 -11.80 -27.81
N SER A 66 -13.18 -10.55 -27.57
CA SER A 66 -13.31 -9.95 -26.24
C SER A 66 -14.72 -9.38 -26.04
N GLY A 67 -15.27 -9.63 -24.85
CA GLY A 67 -16.51 -9.01 -24.37
C GLY A 67 -16.35 -7.52 -24.06
N PRO A 68 -17.45 -6.85 -23.70
CA PRO A 68 -17.39 -5.47 -23.24
C PRO A 68 -16.57 -5.33 -21.94
N ARG A 69 -16.07 -4.12 -21.68
CA ARG A 69 -15.44 -3.78 -20.39
C ARG A 69 -16.52 -3.37 -19.41
N LEU A 70 -16.63 -4.09 -18.31
CA LEU A 70 -17.62 -3.86 -17.27
C LEU A 70 -16.93 -3.39 -15.99
N SER A 71 -17.48 -2.38 -15.33
CA SER A 71 -16.91 -1.86 -14.08
C SER A 71 -17.19 -2.82 -12.93
N LEU A 72 -16.16 -3.17 -12.16
CA LEU A 72 -16.30 -3.86 -10.88
C LEU A 72 -16.48 -2.88 -9.71
N GLY A 73 -16.24 -1.59 -9.94
CA GLY A 73 -16.20 -0.53 -8.93
C GLY A 73 -14.87 0.21 -8.95
N THR A 74 -14.54 0.88 -7.85
CA THR A 74 -13.26 1.58 -7.65
C THR A 74 -12.39 0.84 -6.66
N LEU A 75 -11.07 0.90 -6.87
CA LEU A 75 -10.06 0.37 -5.97
C LEU A 75 -8.92 1.40 -5.83
N GLY A 76 -8.42 1.55 -4.61
CA GLY A 76 -7.26 2.36 -4.23
C GLY A 76 -6.63 1.82 -2.94
N LEU A 77 -5.60 2.50 -2.45
CA LEU A 77 -4.90 2.15 -1.21
C LEU A 77 -4.82 3.36 -0.27
N GLU A 78 -4.97 3.10 1.02
CA GLU A 78 -4.75 4.06 2.09
C GLU A 78 -3.87 3.42 3.16
N SER A 79 -2.79 4.11 3.56
CA SER A 79 -1.83 3.61 4.53
C SER A 79 -1.11 4.76 5.24
N ASN A 80 -0.72 4.55 6.50
CA ASN A 80 0.25 5.42 7.17
C ASN A 80 1.72 5.04 6.89
N HIS A 81 1.96 3.98 6.11
CA HIS A 81 3.30 3.61 5.65
C HIS A 81 3.68 4.47 4.42
N PRO A 82 4.82 5.17 4.46
CA PRO A 82 5.33 5.89 3.30
C PRO A 82 5.90 4.92 2.26
N GLY A 83 5.97 5.37 1.01
CA GLY A 83 6.59 4.60 -0.08
C GLY A 83 5.61 3.79 -0.91
N ASP A 84 6.14 2.71 -1.50
CA ASP A 84 5.44 1.90 -2.49
C ASP A 84 5.00 0.55 -1.90
N CYS A 85 3.92 0.03 -2.48
CA CYS A 85 3.27 -1.21 -2.13
C CYS A 85 3.22 -2.11 -3.37
N ASP A 86 3.62 -3.36 -3.20
CA ASP A 86 3.45 -4.41 -4.20
C ASP A 86 2.06 -5.00 -4.10
N ILE A 87 1.34 -4.99 -5.21
CA ILE A 87 -0.02 -5.52 -5.30
C ILE A 87 0.00 -6.73 -6.23
N ALA A 88 -0.43 -7.87 -5.71
CA ALA A 88 -0.49 -9.13 -6.44
C ALA A 88 -1.94 -9.59 -6.63
N PHE A 89 -2.27 -10.02 -7.85
CA PHE A 89 -3.58 -10.57 -8.19
C PHE A 89 -3.47 -12.08 -8.41
N SER A 90 -4.37 -12.83 -7.78
CA SER A 90 -4.52 -14.27 -8.01
C SER A 90 -6.00 -14.60 -8.14
N ALA A 91 -6.32 -15.70 -8.81
CA ALA A 91 -7.69 -16.12 -9.00
C ALA A 91 -7.80 -17.65 -8.83
N LYS A 92 -8.83 -18.12 -8.11
CA LYS A 92 -9.03 -19.53 -7.77
C LYS A 92 -9.02 -20.43 -9.01
N ASN A 93 -9.66 -20.00 -10.10
CA ASN A 93 -9.76 -20.73 -11.36
C ASN A 93 -8.78 -20.20 -12.42
N ASN A 94 -7.75 -19.46 -11.98
CA ASN A 94 -6.74 -18.86 -12.83
C ASN A 94 -7.35 -18.00 -13.96
N PHE A 95 -8.22 -17.08 -13.55
CA PHE A 95 -8.93 -16.10 -14.37
C PHE A 95 -9.88 -16.76 -15.39
N ARG A 96 -10.65 -17.74 -14.92
CA ARG A 96 -11.62 -18.48 -15.73
C ARG A 96 -12.94 -18.56 -14.99
N LEU A 97 -14.00 -18.10 -15.65
CA LEU A 97 -15.35 -18.33 -15.14
C LEU A 97 -15.69 -19.81 -15.32
N ARG A 98 -15.86 -20.53 -14.21
CA ARG A 98 -16.17 -21.96 -14.19
C ARG A 98 -17.51 -22.21 -13.50
N HIS A 99 -18.27 -23.14 -14.07
CA HIS A 99 -19.56 -23.55 -13.54
C HIS A 99 -19.35 -24.09 -12.12
N THR A 100 -20.16 -23.62 -11.16
CA THR A 100 -19.97 -23.96 -9.75
C THR A 100 -20.17 -25.43 -9.43
N VAL A 101 -20.92 -26.16 -10.28
CA VAL A 101 -21.22 -27.59 -10.08
C VAL A 101 -20.41 -28.48 -11.03
N SER A 102 -20.53 -28.27 -12.34
CA SER A 102 -19.88 -29.14 -13.36
C SER A 102 -18.42 -28.79 -13.63
N ASN A 103 -17.92 -27.67 -13.10
CA ASN A 103 -16.58 -27.14 -13.34
C ASN A 103 -16.25 -26.83 -14.82
N GLU A 104 -17.27 -26.87 -15.69
CA GLU A 104 -17.14 -26.48 -17.09
C GLU A 104 -16.80 -25.00 -17.20
N ARG A 105 -15.95 -24.66 -18.17
CA ARG A 105 -15.50 -23.29 -18.38
C ARG A 105 -16.48 -22.54 -19.28
N LEU A 106 -16.89 -21.35 -18.85
CA LEU A 106 -17.59 -20.40 -19.72
C LEU A 106 -16.61 -19.64 -20.60
N THR A 107 -15.67 -18.92 -19.99
CA THR A 107 -14.74 -18.05 -20.70
C THR A 107 -13.49 -17.77 -19.87
N HIS A 108 -12.45 -17.19 -20.49
CA HIS A 108 -11.38 -16.54 -19.74
C HIS A 108 -11.79 -15.09 -19.47
N PHE A 109 -11.18 -14.47 -18.47
CA PHE A 109 -11.33 -13.04 -18.27
C PHE A 109 -9.98 -12.40 -17.94
N ARG A 110 -9.96 -11.08 -18.03
CA ARG A 110 -8.88 -10.25 -17.48
C ARG A 110 -9.47 -9.15 -16.62
N LEU A 111 -8.69 -8.71 -15.64
CA LEU A 111 -8.97 -7.47 -14.91
C LEU A 111 -8.11 -6.34 -15.48
N LEU A 112 -8.63 -5.13 -15.50
CA LEU A 112 -7.89 -3.93 -15.89
C LEU A 112 -7.98 -2.88 -14.80
N TRP A 113 -6.84 -2.46 -14.24
CA TRP A 113 -6.78 -1.45 -13.18
C TRP A 113 -5.48 -0.65 -13.29
N LYS A 114 -5.56 0.68 -13.13
CA LYS A 114 -4.41 1.61 -13.24
C LYS A 114 -3.55 1.42 -14.52
N GLY A 115 -4.19 1.04 -15.63
CA GLY A 115 -3.52 0.81 -16.92
C GLY A 115 -2.93 -0.59 -17.09
N GLU A 116 -2.87 -1.38 -16.02
CA GLU A 116 -2.35 -2.75 -16.03
C GLU A 116 -3.47 -3.77 -16.26
N GLY A 117 -3.12 -4.90 -16.87
CA GLY A 117 -4.04 -5.99 -17.18
C GLY A 117 -3.61 -7.32 -16.54
N MET A 118 -4.46 -7.89 -15.69
CA MET A 118 -4.18 -9.14 -14.94
C MET A 118 -4.92 -10.32 -15.56
N SER A 119 -4.21 -11.43 -15.82
CA SER A 119 -4.78 -12.62 -16.47
C SER A 119 -3.93 -13.88 -16.22
N GLY A 120 -4.51 -15.06 -16.49
CA GLY A 120 -3.93 -16.34 -16.09
C GLY A 120 -2.91 -17.00 -17.03
N ASN A 121 -3.00 -16.81 -18.37
CA ASN A 121 -2.00 -17.32 -19.34
C ASN A 121 -2.27 -16.85 -20.81
N PRO A 122 -1.24 -16.51 -21.62
CA PRO A 122 0.15 -16.33 -21.22
C PRO A 122 0.28 -15.14 -20.25
N LEU A 123 1.06 -15.36 -19.20
CA LEU A 123 1.27 -14.46 -18.06
C LEU A 123 1.64 -13.04 -18.52
N ARG A 124 0.75 -12.08 -18.27
CA ARG A 124 1.13 -10.68 -18.09
C ARG A 124 0.83 -10.28 -16.65
N THR A 125 1.66 -9.36 -16.16
CA THR A 125 2.00 -9.07 -14.76
C THR A 125 0.83 -9.20 -13.79
N ASN A 126 0.86 -10.27 -12.98
CA ASN A 126 0.01 -10.45 -11.80
C ASN A 126 0.56 -9.69 -10.58
N LYS A 127 1.46 -8.73 -10.83
CA LYS A 127 2.06 -7.84 -9.85
C LYS A 127 2.13 -6.44 -10.44
N LEU A 128 1.84 -5.44 -9.63
CA LEU A 128 2.03 -4.04 -9.94
C LEU A 128 2.49 -3.32 -8.68
N THR A 129 3.31 -2.30 -8.84
CA THR A 129 3.81 -1.49 -7.73
C THR A 129 3.14 -0.12 -7.82
N LEU A 130 2.56 0.33 -6.71
CA LEU A 130 1.93 1.66 -6.59
C LEU A 130 2.31 2.27 -5.25
N PRO A 131 2.24 3.60 -5.11
CA PRO A 131 2.31 4.22 -3.80
C PRO A 131 1.30 3.59 -2.84
N CYS A 132 1.72 3.31 -1.60
CA CYS A 132 0.85 2.76 -0.55
C CYS A 132 -0.35 3.69 -0.22
N ASN A 133 -0.26 4.95 -0.63
CA ASN A 133 -1.39 5.88 -0.73
C ASN A 133 -1.71 6.16 -2.20
N SER A 134 -2.80 5.59 -2.71
CA SER A 134 -3.18 5.76 -4.11
C SER A 134 -4.64 6.17 -4.25
N SER A 135 -4.89 7.10 -5.19
CA SER A 135 -6.24 7.56 -5.49
C SER A 135 -7.13 6.44 -6.02
N LEU A 136 -8.43 6.53 -5.74
CA LEU A 136 -9.43 5.62 -6.30
C LEU A 136 -9.38 5.63 -7.84
N SER A 137 -9.38 4.44 -8.44
CA SER A 137 -9.62 4.30 -9.88
C SER A 137 -10.47 3.08 -10.18
N THR A 138 -11.22 3.15 -11.28
CA THR A 138 -12.06 2.05 -11.72
C THR A 138 -11.23 0.80 -12.03
N ILE A 139 -11.67 -0.33 -11.49
CA ILE A 139 -11.20 -1.66 -11.89
C ILE A 139 -12.26 -2.28 -12.79
N ASN A 140 -11.85 -2.80 -13.94
CA ASN A 140 -12.75 -3.33 -14.96
C ASN A 140 -12.55 -4.84 -15.13
N PHE A 141 -13.66 -5.54 -15.32
CA PHE A 141 -13.73 -6.91 -15.79
C PHE A 141 -13.91 -6.92 -17.31
N GLN A 142 -13.29 -7.88 -17.98
CA GLN A 142 -13.54 -8.15 -19.39
C GLN A 142 -13.39 -9.64 -19.68
N ALA A 143 -14.44 -10.26 -20.23
CA ALA A 143 -14.34 -11.60 -20.80
C ALA A 143 -13.45 -11.57 -22.05
N VAL A 144 -12.58 -12.55 -22.20
CA VAL A 144 -11.61 -12.63 -23.29
C VAL A 144 -11.47 -14.06 -23.80
N ALA A 145 -11.01 -14.20 -25.04
CA ALA A 145 -10.81 -15.48 -25.71
C ALA A 145 -12.13 -16.26 -25.89
N TYR A 146 -12.04 -17.58 -26.01
CA TYR A 146 -13.18 -18.44 -26.31
C TYR A 146 -14.26 -18.38 -25.22
N PHE A 147 -15.48 -18.04 -25.65
CA PHE A 147 -16.71 -18.13 -24.89
C PHE A 147 -17.45 -19.41 -25.27
N ASN A 148 -17.86 -20.22 -24.30
CA ASN A 148 -18.59 -21.46 -24.55
C ASN A 148 -19.94 -21.12 -25.22
N PRO A 149 -20.21 -21.61 -26.45
CA PRO A 149 -21.44 -21.28 -27.18
C PRO A 149 -22.68 -21.97 -26.62
N ASN A 150 -22.51 -23.03 -25.82
CA ASN A 150 -23.61 -23.78 -25.22
C ASN A 150 -23.35 -23.96 -23.71
N PRO A 151 -23.39 -22.88 -22.92
CA PRO A 151 -23.20 -22.99 -21.48
C PRO A 151 -24.38 -23.70 -20.83
N GLN A 152 -24.09 -24.54 -19.84
CA GLN A 152 -25.11 -25.11 -18.96
C GLN A 152 -25.76 -23.99 -18.13
N ALA A 153 -27.04 -24.14 -17.80
CA ALA A 153 -27.70 -23.20 -16.91
C ALA A 153 -27.08 -23.29 -15.50
N GLY A 154 -26.71 -22.15 -14.93
CA GLY A 154 -26.19 -22.05 -13.57
C GLY A 154 -25.19 -20.91 -13.40
N VAL A 155 -24.48 -20.92 -12.27
CA VAL A 155 -23.53 -19.87 -11.91
C VAL A 155 -22.14 -20.25 -12.41
N TYR A 156 -21.51 -19.33 -13.14
CA TYR A 156 -20.10 -19.42 -13.48
C TYR A 156 -19.34 -18.36 -12.68
N GLN A 157 -18.33 -18.77 -11.92
CA GLN A 157 -17.61 -17.86 -11.04
C GLN A 157 -16.10 -18.09 -11.04
N ASP A 158 -15.40 -17.06 -10.60
CA ASP A 158 -14.03 -17.13 -10.11
C ASP A 158 -13.92 -16.21 -8.89
N ILE A 159 -13.00 -16.51 -8.00
CA ILE A 159 -12.71 -15.68 -6.82
C ILE A 159 -11.32 -15.10 -7.01
N VAL A 160 -11.25 -13.77 -7.13
CA VAL A 160 -9.99 -13.05 -7.27
C VAL A 160 -9.54 -12.57 -5.90
N THR A 161 -8.34 -12.95 -5.50
CA THR A 161 -7.67 -12.46 -4.30
C THR A 161 -6.64 -11.43 -4.71
N VAL A 162 -6.75 -10.23 -4.14
CA VAL A 162 -5.78 -9.15 -4.29
C VAL A 162 -5.01 -9.03 -2.98
N THR A 163 -3.70 -9.21 -3.04
CA THR A 163 -2.80 -9.07 -1.90
C THR A 163 -1.99 -7.80 -2.06
N VAL A 164 -1.82 -7.05 -0.99
CA VAL A 164 -0.94 -5.88 -0.95
C VAL A 164 0.14 -6.11 0.10
N THR A 165 1.38 -5.75 -0.23
CA THR A 165 2.56 -5.88 0.63
C THR A 165 3.32 -4.56 0.59
N THR A 166 3.59 -3.96 1.74
CA THR A 166 4.47 -2.79 1.86
C THR A 166 5.91 -3.18 1.49
N GLN A 167 6.65 -2.25 0.87
CA GLN A 167 8.10 -2.39 0.64
C GLN A 167 8.93 -1.75 1.77
#